data_AF-A0A4V3SGT3-F1
#
_entry.id   AF-A0A4V3SGT3-F1
#
_cell.length_a   1.000
_cell.length_b   1.000
_cell.length_c   1.000
_cell.angle_alpha   90.00
_cell.angle_beta   90.00
_cell.angle_gamma   90.00
#
_symmetry.space_group_name_H-M   'P 1'
#
loop_
_entity.id
_entity.type
_entity.pdbx_description
1 polymer ?
#
loop_
_entity_poly.entity_id
_entity_poly.type
_entity_poly.pdbx_seq_one_letter_code
_entity_poly.pdbx_strand_id
1 'polypeptide(L)'
;MKMLPLNKGLLLAACVIGVTCSAGGVATYVKVLHASYKTKEQWLAAVCIILALSFYLCCFVTLLISVCGLLSDRCTESFINVIAGFCVFLTIAAYAAHNKEVFGGKTVFPSAGEWLFGGIVAGLGLFFLAALALVSNR
;
A
#
# COMPACT_ATOMS: atom_id res chain seq x y z
N MET A 1 1.58 -30.43 5.15
CA MET A 1 1.52 -28.96 4.93
C MET A 1 0.55 -28.39 5.94
N LYS A 2 1.01 -27.51 6.85
CA LYS A 2 0.13 -26.80 7.78
C LYS A 2 -0.71 -25.83 6.95
N MET A 3 -2.03 -26.05 6.89
CA MET A 3 -2.94 -25.10 6.24
C MET A 3 -2.80 -23.74 6.93
N LEU A 4 -2.57 -22.68 6.15
CA LEU A 4 -2.55 -21.32 6.65
C LEU A 4 -3.97 -20.99 7.18
N PRO A 5 -4.12 -20.43 8.39
CA PRO A 5 -5.42 -19.96 8.83
C PRO A 5 -5.95 -18.92 7.83
N LEU A 6 -7.24 -19.03 7.48
CA LEU A 6 -7.91 -18.26 6.42
C LEU A 6 -7.60 -16.75 6.52
N ASN A 7 -7.55 -16.20 7.74
CA ASN A 7 -7.20 -14.81 8.01
C ASN A 7 -5.78 -14.43 7.54
N LYS A 8 -4.76 -15.27 7.81
CA LYS A 8 -3.39 -15.00 7.36
C LYS A 8 -3.27 -15.08 5.85
N GLY A 9 -4.05 -15.97 5.21
CA GLY A 9 -4.08 -16.10 3.76
C GLY A 9 -4.68 -14.87 3.09
N LEU A 10 -5.78 -14.36 3.65
CA LEU A 10 -6.42 -13.14 3.17
C LEU A 10 -5.56 -11.89 3.38
N LEU A 11 -4.92 -11.76 4.55
CA LEU A 11 -3.96 -10.68 4.85
C LEU A 11 -2.80 -10.67 3.86
N LEU A 12 -2.24 -11.85 3.56
CA LEU A 12 -1.12 -11.98 2.63
C LEU A 12 -1.55 -11.64 1.19
N ALA A 13 -2.74 -12.08 0.76
CA ALA A 13 -3.31 -11.72 -0.53
C ALA A 13 -3.54 -10.20 -0.65
N ALA A 14 -4.18 -9.57 0.35
CA ALA A 14 -4.39 -8.12 0.38
C ALA A 14 -3.07 -7.36 0.35
N CYS A 15 -2.04 -7.84 1.03
CA CYS A 15 -0.71 -7.24 1.04
C CYS A 15 -0.04 -7.33 -0.34
N VAL A 16 -0.12 -8.48 -1.01
CA VAL A 16 0.42 -8.65 -2.38
C VAL A 16 -0.28 -7.72 -3.37
N ILE A 17 -1.60 -7.57 -3.25
CA ILE A 17 -2.36 -6.60 -4.06
C ILE A 17 -1.86 -5.17 -3.77
N GLY A 18 -1.67 -4.80 -2.50
CA GLY A 18 -1.12 -3.49 -2.11
C GLY A 18 0.28 -3.23 -2.69
N VAL A 19 1.17 -4.22 -2.66
CA VAL A 19 2.51 -4.15 -3.26
C VAL A 19 2.43 -3.96 -4.76
N THR A 20 1.63 -4.77 -5.46
CA THR A 20 1.49 -4.68 -6.93
C THR A 20 0.88 -3.35 -7.37
N CYS A 21 -0.15 -2.87 -6.67
CA CYS A 21 -0.74 -1.56 -6.93
C CYS A 21 0.26 -0.42 -6.72
N SER A 22 1.01 -0.46 -5.61
CA SER A 22 2.01 0.57 -5.31
C SER A 22 3.20 0.53 -6.29
N ALA A 23 3.64 -0.66 -6.69
CA ALA A 23 4.69 -0.84 -7.68
C ALA A 23 4.27 -0.33 -9.07
N GLY A 24 3.03 -0.57 -9.49
CA GLY A 24 2.45 0.00 -10.71
C GLY A 24 2.39 1.53 -10.65
N GLY A 25 2.01 2.10 -9.50
CA GLY A 25 2.08 3.53 -9.24
C GLY A 25 3.51 4.08 -9.38
N VAL A 26 4.51 3.44 -8.77
CA VAL A 26 5.92 3.84 -8.89
C VAL A 26 6.35 3.79 -10.34
N ALA A 27 6.12 2.69 -11.06
CA ALA A 27 6.54 2.50 -12.45
C ALA A 27 6.01 3.61 -13.37
N THR A 28 4.78 4.08 -13.10
CA THR A 28 4.16 5.19 -13.84
C THR A 28 4.84 6.53 -13.53
N TYR A 29 5.30 6.72 -12.28
CA TYR A 29 5.99 7.93 -11.83
C TYR A 29 7.51 7.93 -12.06
N VAL A 30 8.16 6.82 -12.42
CA VAL A 30 9.62 6.75 -12.68
C VAL A 30 10.06 7.81 -13.70
N LYS A 31 9.28 8.03 -14.77
CA LYS A 31 9.60 9.05 -15.79
C LYS A 31 9.58 10.47 -15.21
N VAL A 32 8.67 10.73 -14.27
CA VAL A 32 8.57 12.02 -13.55
C VAL A 32 9.75 12.18 -12.58
N LEU A 33 10.18 11.10 -11.92
CA LEU A 33 11.39 11.11 -11.09
C LEU A 33 12.68 11.37 -11.89
N HIS A 34 12.73 11.00 -13.17
CA HIS A 34 13.90 11.25 -14.03
C HIS A 34 13.86 12.60 -14.76
N ALA A 35 12.74 13.33 -14.73
CA ALA A 35 12.64 14.63 -15.37
C ALA A 35 13.46 15.70 -14.62
N SER A 36 14.21 16.55 -15.35
CA SER A 36 15.00 17.65 -14.76
C SER A 36 14.15 18.77 -14.15
N TYR A 37 12.88 18.90 -14.54
CA TYR A 37 11.96 19.89 -13.99
C TYR A 37 10.71 19.18 -13.46
N LYS A 38 10.47 19.29 -12.15
CA LYS A 38 9.37 18.62 -11.45
C LYS A 38 8.58 19.65 -10.65
N THR A 39 7.26 19.57 -10.68
CA THR A 39 6.42 20.37 -9.79
C THR A 39 6.53 19.85 -8.35
N LYS A 40 6.21 20.70 -7.36
CA LYS A 40 6.16 20.29 -5.94
C LYS A 40 5.15 19.16 -5.72
N GLU A 41 4.04 19.17 -6.45
CA GLU A 41 2.98 18.16 -6.39
C GLU A 41 3.44 16.80 -6.97
N GLN A 42 4.19 16.80 -8.08
CA GLN A 42 4.79 15.58 -8.66
C GLN A 42 5.76 14.92 -7.70
N TRP A 43 6.60 15.74 -7.06
CA TRP A 43 7.54 15.25 -6.08
C TRP A 43 6.83 14.65 -4.87
N LEU A 44 5.81 15.33 -4.35
CA LEU A 44 5.00 14.84 -3.24
C LEU A 44 4.31 13.51 -3.58
N ALA A 45 3.65 13.42 -4.74
CA ALA A 45 3.00 12.21 -5.19
C ALA A 45 4.00 11.04 -5.32
N ALA A 46 5.15 11.28 -5.97
CA ALA A 46 6.19 10.28 -6.11
C ALA A 46 6.71 9.76 -4.76
N VAL A 47 7.00 10.66 -3.81
CA VAL A 47 7.48 10.30 -2.47
C VAL A 47 6.42 9.50 -1.70
N CYS A 48 5.16 9.93 -1.74
CA CYS A 48 4.06 9.21 -1.08
C CYS A 48 3.87 7.80 -1.64
N ILE A 49 3.98 7.61 -2.96
CA ILE A 49 3.87 6.29 -3.60
C ILE A 49 5.04 5.38 -3.20
N ILE A 50 6.27 5.90 -3.19
CA ILE A 50 7.47 5.15 -2.80
C ILE A 50 7.40 4.74 -1.31
N LEU A 51 6.94 5.64 -0.45
CA LEU A 51 6.73 5.34 0.97
C LEU A 51 5.65 4.27 1.15
N ALA A 52 4.51 4.40 0.46
CA ALA A 52 3.45 3.39 0.51
C ALA A 52 3.95 2.00 0.08
N LEU A 53 4.72 1.92 -1.01
CA LEU A 53 5.35 0.66 -1.45
C LEU A 53 6.27 0.07 -0.38
N SER A 54 7.12 0.90 0.23
CA SER A 54 8.04 0.49 1.30
C SER A 54 7.30 -0.09 2.51
N PHE A 55 6.20 0.54 2.91
CA PHE A 55 5.38 0.07 4.02
C PHE A 55 4.62 -1.22 3.69
N TYR A 56 4.09 -1.36 2.47
CA TYR A 56 3.48 -2.62 2.03
C TYR A 56 4.50 -3.77 1.99
N LEU A 57 5.73 -3.52 1.53
CA LEU A 57 6.82 -4.50 1.58
C LEU A 57 7.19 -4.86 3.02
N CYS A 58 7.22 -3.88 3.92
CA CYS A 58 7.42 -4.12 5.35
C CYS A 58 6.34 -5.04 5.92
N CYS A 59 5.06 -4.73 5.68
CA CYS A 59 3.93 -5.59 6.07
C CYS A 59 4.05 -7.01 5.49
N PHE A 60 4.44 -7.13 4.22
CA PHE A 60 4.61 -8.42 3.55
C PHE A 60 5.70 -9.26 4.23
N VAL A 61 6.86 -8.67 4.51
CA VAL A 61 7.95 -9.35 5.22
C VAL A 61 7.52 -9.74 6.64
N THR A 62 6.85 -8.86 7.38
CA THR A 62 6.35 -9.18 8.73
C THR A 62 5.34 -10.31 8.71
N LEU A 63 4.43 -10.36 7.73
CA LEU A 63 3.48 -11.45 7.54
C LEU A 63 4.19 -12.78 7.24
N LEU A 64 5.21 -12.79 6.38
CA LEU A 64 5.99 -13.99 6.10
C LEU A 64 6.68 -14.52 7.36
N ILE A 65 7.27 -13.64 8.17
CA ILE A 65 7.93 -14.03 9.43
C ILE A 65 6.89 -14.57 10.43
N SER A 66 5.71 -13.96 10.52
CA SER A 66 4.61 -14.45 11.38
C SER A 66 4.07 -15.81 10.92
N VAL A 67 4.00 -16.07 9.61
CA VAL A 67 3.63 -17.38 9.07
C VAL A 67 4.63 -18.48 9.48
N CYS A 68 5.91 -18.14 9.61
CA CYS A 68 6.94 -19.05 10.14
C CYS A 68 6.83 -19.28 11.66
N GLY A 69 5.90 -18.62 12.36
CA GLY A 69 5.72 -18.75 13.81
C GLY A 69 6.79 -18.07 14.65
N LEU A 70 7.58 -17.16 14.06
CA LEU A 70 8.66 -16.44 14.73
C LEU A 70 8.19 -15.18 15.46
N LEU A 71 6.95 -14.73 15.23
CA LEU A 71 6.33 -13.58 15.90
C LEU A 71 4.98 -13.94 16.52
N SER A 72 4.63 -13.23 17.59
CA SER A 72 3.30 -13.26 18.20
C SER A 72 2.25 -12.69 17.25
N ASP A 73 1.19 -13.46 17.00
CA ASP A 73 0.13 -13.10 16.05
C ASP A 73 -0.55 -11.78 16.41
N ARG A 74 -0.83 -11.51 17.70
CA ARG A 74 -1.42 -10.23 18.12
C ARG A 74 -0.50 -9.03 17.87
N CYS A 75 0.80 -9.18 18.11
CA CYS A 75 1.76 -8.10 17.85
C CYS A 75 1.87 -7.82 16.35
N THR A 76 1.91 -8.86 15.53
CA THR A 76 1.95 -8.73 14.07
C THR A 76 0.67 -8.09 13.53
N GLU A 77 -0.51 -8.55 13.96
CA GLU A 77 -1.80 -8.01 13.51
C GLU A 77 -1.96 -6.53 13.91
N SER A 78 -1.54 -6.15 15.13
CA SER A 78 -1.56 -4.75 15.58
C SER A 78 -0.62 -3.86 14.78
N PHE A 79 0.61 -4.34 14.54
CA PHE A 79 1.58 -3.63 13.71
C PHE A 79 1.04 -3.42 12.28
N ILE A 80 0.53 -4.48 11.64
CA ILE A 80 -0.03 -4.41 10.29
C ILE A 80 -1.21 -3.44 10.23
N ASN A 81 -2.08 -3.43 11.24
CA ASN A 81 -3.21 -2.52 11.30
C ASN A 81 -2.75 -1.04 11.25
N VAL A 82 -1.79 -0.67 12.11
CA VAL A 82 -1.25 0.69 12.13
C VAL A 82 -0.59 1.05 10.79
N ILE A 83 0.28 0.18 10.27
CA ILE A 83 0.99 0.44 9.01
C ILE A 83 0.03 0.49 7.82
N ALA A 84 -0.99 -0.36 7.77
CA ALA A 84 -2.03 -0.34 6.74
C ALA A 84 -2.77 1.01 6.73
N GLY A 85 -3.09 1.56 7.91
CA GLY A 85 -3.68 2.90 8.02
C GLY A 85 -2.78 3.99 7.44
N PHE A 86 -1.48 3.94 7.72
CA PHE A 86 -0.50 4.85 7.11
C PHE A 86 -0.40 4.68 5.59
N CYS A 87 -0.41 3.44 5.08
CA CYS A 87 -0.44 3.18 3.64
C CYS A 87 -1.66 3.82 2.96
N VAL A 88 -2.85 3.68 3.55
CA VAL A 88 -4.07 4.31 3.04
C VAL A 88 -3.92 5.84 2.99
N PHE A 89 -3.45 6.45 4.08
CA PHE A 89 -3.23 7.89 4.14
C PHE A 89 -2.26 8.38 3.05
N LEU A 90 -1.12 7.70 2.89
CA LEU A 90 -0.12 8.04 1.87
C LEU A 90 -0.65 7.88 0.45
N THR A 91 -1.42 6.82 0.19
CA THR A 91 -1.97 6.56 -1.14
C THR A 91 -3.07 7.57 -1.50
N ILE A 92 -3.89 7.99 -0.53
CA ILE A 92 -4.85 9.09 -0.69
C ILE A 92 -4.14 10.41 -0.97
N ALA A 93 -3.08 10.73 -0.22
CA ALA A 93 -2.31 11.95 -0.43
C ALA A 93 -1.67 11.99 -1.84
N ALA A 94 -1.11 10.86 -2.28
CA ALA A 94 -0.59 10.70 -3.64
C ALA A 94 -1.69 10.84 -4.71
N TYR A 95 -2.86 10.26 -4.48
CA TYR A 95 -4.01 10.38 -5.38
C TYR A 95 -4.52 11.81 -5.51
N ALA A 96 -4.61 12.54 -4.40
CA ALA A 96 -5.02 13.95 -4.41
C ALA A 96 -3.99 14.83 -5.14
N ALA A 97 -2.69 14.62 -4.89
CA ALA A 97 -1.61 15.33 -5.58
C ALA A 97 -1.59 15.02 -7.09
N HIS A 98 -1.81 13.76 -7.48
CA HIS A 98 -1.93 13.36 -8.89
C HIS A 98 -3.11 14.05 -9.59
N ASN A 99 -4.30 14.03 -8.99
CA ASN A 99 -5.49 14.62 -9.59
C ASN A 99 -5.40 16.14 -9.73
N LYS A 100 -4.77 16.84 -8.76
CA LYS A 100 -4.51 18.28 -8.91
C LYS A 100 -3.75 18.62 -10.19
N GLU A 101 -2.85 17.75 -10.64
CA GLU A 101 -2.13 17.94 -11.90
C GLU A 101 -2.93 17.57 -13.14
N VAL A 102 -3.77 16.52 -13.05
CA VAL A 102 -4.64 16.10 -14.14
C VAL A 102 -5.63 17.21 -14.49
N PHE A 103 -6.21 17.90 -13.50
CA PHE A 103 -7.05 19.09 -13.72
C PHE A 103 -6.26 20.31 -14.22
N GLY A 104 -4.92 20.28 -14.15
CA GLY A 104 -4.01 21.28 -14.71
C GLY A 104 -3.58 21.02 -16.17
N GLY A 105 -4.13 19.99 -16.84
CA GLY A 105 -4.03 19.82 -18.29
C GLY A 105 -2.96 18.86 -18.82
N LYS A 106 -2.36 17.99 -17.99
CA LYS A 106 -1.44 16.93 -18.46
C LYS A 106 -1.92 15.53 -18.07
N THR A 107 -2.73 14.92 -18.91
CA THR A 107 -3.14 13.51 -18.79
C THR A 107 -2.04 12.60 -19.34
N VAL A 108 -1.46 11.73 -18.51
CA VAL A 108 -0.53 10.67 -18.94
C VAL A 108 -1.19 9.32 -18.67
N PHE A 109 -1.47 8.55 -19.71
CA PHE A 109 -1.96 7.16 -19.64
C PHE A 109 -0.77 6.18 -19.57
N PRO A 110 -0.85 5.03 -18.85
CA PRO A 110 -1.95 4.56 -17.99
C PRO A 110 -2.16 5.49 -16.79
N SER A 111 -3.42 5.63 -16.38
CA SER A 111 -3.82 6.53 -15.29
C SER A 111 -3.16 6.07 -14.00
N ALA A 112 -2.12 6.78 -13.54
CA ALA A 112 -1.54 6.52 -12.22
C ALA A 112 -2.63 6.53 -11.12
N GLY A 113 -3.76 7.21 -11.37
CA GLY A 113 -4.96 7.16 -10.55
C GLY A 113 -5.57 5.77 -10.34
N GLU A 114 -5.57 4.87 -11.32
CA GLU A 114 -6.13 3.51 -11.17
C GLU A 114 -5.27 2.65 -10.24
N TRP A 115 -3.95 2.73 -10.38
CA TRP A 115 -2.98 2.07 -9.50
C TRP A 115 -3.09 2.58 -8.07
N LEU A 116 -3.22 3.91 -7.92
CA LEU A 116 -3.42 4.56 -6.63
C LEU A 116 -4.76 4.17 -5.99
N PHE A 117 -5.84 4.14 -6.76
CA PHE A 117 -7.14 3.68 -6.26
C PHE A 117 -7.09 2.22 -5.79
N GLY A 118 -6.46 1.34 -6.57
CA GLY A 118 -6.20 -0.05 -6.16
C GLY A 118 -5.40 -0.14 -4.86
N GLY A 119 -4.40 0.73 -4.69
CA GLY A 119 -3.60 0.82 -3.45
C GLY A 119 -4.42 1.28 -2.24
N ILE A 120 -5.40 2.18 -2.42
CA ILE A 120 -6.33 2.60 -1.35
C ILE A 120 -7.23 1.43 -0.93
N VAL A 121 -7.83 0.75 -1.90
CA VAL A 121 -8.72 -0.40 -1.64
C VAL A 121 -7.96 -1.53 -0.96
N ALA A 122 -6.75 -1.84 -1.44
CA ALA A 122 -5.89 -2.86 -0.82
C ALA A 122 -5.50 -2.49 0.61
N GLY A 123 -5.18 -1.22 0.87
CA GLY A 123 -4.82 -0.74 2.21
C GLY A 123 -5.99 -0.79 3.19
N LEU A 124 -7.18 -0.40 2.75
CA LEU A 124 -8.41 -0.53 3.54
C LEU A 124 -8.72 -2.00 3.82
N GLY A 125 -8.59 -2.87 2.81
CA GLY A 125 -8.75 -4.32 2.98
C GLY A 125 -7.79 -4.87 4.02
N LEU A 126 -6.51 -4.51 3.93
CA LEU A 126 -5.49 -4.93 4.90
C LEU A 126 -5.80 -4.41 6.32
N PHE A 127 -6.21 -3.15 6.43
CA PHE A 127 -6.58 -2.51 7.69
C PHE A 127 -7.76 -3.20 8.38
N PHE A 128 -8.87 -3.40 7.65
CA PHE A 128 -10.07 -4.04 8.19
C PHE A 128 -9.83 -5.52 8.54
N LEU A 129 -9.07 -6.25 7.72
CA LEU A 129 -8.73 -7.64 8.01
C LEU A 129 -7.83 -7.77 9.23
N ALA A 130 -6.84 -6.89 9.39
CA ALA A 130 -5.99 -6.86 10.57
C ALA A 130 -6.80 -6.48 11.83
N ALA A 131 -7.71 -5.50 11.72
CA ALA A 131 -8.61 -5.13 12.82
C ALA A 131 -9.54 -6.28 13.22
N LEU A 132 -10.11 -6.99 12.24
CA LEU A 132 -10.98 -8.13 12.48
C LEU A 132 -10.22 -9.29 13.15
N ALA A 133 -8.99 -9.58 12.70
CA ALA A 133 -8.15 -10.60 13.28
C ALA A 133 -7.83 -10.32 14.76
N LEU A 134 -7.54 -9.05 15.10
CA LEU A 134 -7.32 -8.63 16.49
C LEU A 134 -8.55 -8.85 17.39
N VAL A 135 -9.75 -8.59 16.87
CA VAL A 135 -10.99 -8.77 17.64
C VAL A 135 -11.36 -10.25 17.76
N SER A 136 -11.17 -11.04 16.69
CA SER A 136 -11.48 -12.46 16.67
C SER A 136 -10.55 -13.32 17.52
N ASN A 137 -9.33 -12.84 17.80
CA ASN A 137 -8.34 -13.51 18.66
C ASN A 137 -8.46 -13.12 20.14
N ARG A 138 -9.53 -12.42 20.56
CA ARG A 138 -9.88 -12.19 21.98
C ARG A 138 -10.67 -13.36 22.54
#